data_AF-A0A972KU12-F1
#
_entry.id   AF-A0A972KU12-F1
#
_cell.length_a   1.000
_cell.length_b   1.000
_cell.length_c   1.000
_cell.angle_alpha   90.00
_cell.angle_beta   90.00
_cell.angle_gamma   90.00
#
_symmetry.space_group_name_H-M   'P 1'
#
loop_
_entity.id
_entity.type
_entity.pdbx_description
1 polymer ?
#
loop_
_entity_poly.entity_id
_entity_poly.type
_entity_poly.pdbx_seq_one_letter_code
_entity_poly.pdbx_strand_id
1 'polypeptide(L)'
;MQYFRSFILGVLTIAVLHMFATCSEGDGGAGPNDDPPSNVDVTAINEGAQKVEEAFATADPQKVAEILTEEAKAFYAEELDGIQDRMAAFSKVIQTRTLKTYSEYYAEYSYTDNGSSYTLTLALQEDGAWKLMRF
;
A
#
# COMPACT_ATOMS: atom_id res chain seq x y z
N MET A 1 35.95 36.76 29.57
CA MET A 1 36.19 35.72 28.55
C MET A 1 35.64 34.36 29.04
N GLN A 2 34.32 34.22 29.17
CA GLN A 2 33.70 32.98 29.68
C GLN A 2 32.57 32.45 28.78
N TYR A 3 32.27 33.17 27.69
CA TYR A 3 31.24 32.77 26.71
C TYR A 3 31.84 32.12 25.45
N PHE A 4 33.14 32.32 25.19
CA PHE A 4 33.79 31.73 24.00
C PHE A 4 34.04 30.22 24.15
N ARG A 5 34.27 29.74 25.38
CA ARG A 5 34.44 28.31 25.68
C ARG A 5 33.12 27.53 25.53
N SER A 6 32.01 28.11 25.93
CA SER A 6 30.68 27.47 25.83
C SER A 6 30.17 27.39 24.40
N PHE A 7 30.61 28.30 23.51
CA PHE A 7 30.24 28.27 22.10
C PHE A 7 30.94 27.14 21.33
N ILE A 8 32.22 26.89 21.63
CA ILE A 8 33.01 25.81 20.99
C ILE A 8 32.50 24.42 21.42
N LEU A 9 32.08 24.27 22.67
CA LEU A 9 31.48 23.03 23.18
C LEU A 9 30.10 22.74 22.57
N GLY A 10 29.29 23.77 22.30
CA GLY A 10 27.97 23.61 21.68
C GLY A 10 28.01 23.20 20.19
N VAL A 11 28.96 23.74 19.41
CA VAL A 11 29.11 23.37 17.99
C VAL A 11 29.63 21.93 17.83
N LEU A 12 30.49 21.47 18.75
CA LEU A 12 31.01 20.10 18.72
C LEU A 12 29.92 19.03 18.95
N THR A 13 28.90 19.31 19.76
CA THR A 13 27.76 18.39 19.95
C THR A 13 26.83 18.30 18.74
N ILE A 14 26.69 19.38 17.96
CA ILE A 14 25.85 19.38 16.76
C ILE A 14 26.52 18.61 15.61
N ALA A 15 27.86 18.65 15.50
CA ALA A 15 28.58 17.91 14.46
C ALA A 15 28.49 16.38 14.60
N VAL A 16 28.36 15.86 15.82
CA VAL A 16 28.19 14.40 16.06
C VAL A 16 26.78 13.91 15.68
N LEU A 17 25.75 14.77 15.80
CA LEU A 17 24.38 14.43 15.40
C LEU A 17 24.20 14.33 13.87
N HIS A 18 25.03 15.01 13.08
CA HIS A 18 24.99 14.90 11.62
C HIS A 18 25.69 13.63 11.08
N MET A 19 26.49 12.93 11.90
CA MET A 19 27.08 11.64 11.51
C MET A 19 26.06 10.48 11.52
N PHE A 20 24.92 10.62 12.20
CA PHE A 20 23.84 9.63 12.13
C PHE A 20 22.83 9.89 11.00
N ALA A 21 23.02 10.96 10.23
CA ALA A 21 22.13 11.36 9.13
C ALA A 21 22.81 11.28 7.74
N THR A 22 23.86 10.48 7.61
CA THR A 22 24.38 10.05 6.31
C THR A 22 24.18 8.54 6.19
N CYS A 23 22.97 8.16 5.77
CA CYS A 23 22.82 6.86 5.11
C CYS A 23 23.65 6.95 3.83
N SER A 24 24.79 6.28 3.84
CA SER A 24 25.55 5.97 2.64
C SER A 24 24.61 5.24 1.67
N GLU A 25 24.18 5.91 0.58
CA GLU A 25 23.73 5.24 -0.64
C GLU A 25 24.92 4.46 -1.19
N GLY A 26 25.07 3.25 -0.68
CA GLY A 26 26.25 2.44 -0.86
C GLY A 26 26.08 1.07 -0.24
N ASP A 27 24.93 0.46 -0.47
CA ASP A 27 24.85 -0.99 -0.50
C ASP A 27 23.97 -1.37 -1.68
N GLY A 28 24.62 -1.90 -2.72
CA GLY A 28 23.96 -2.60 -3.81
C GLY A 28 23.38 -3.90 -3.29
N GLY A 29 22.41 -3.80 -2.39
CA GLY A 29 21.51 -4.89 -2.07
C GLY A 29 20.87 -5.29 -3.39
N ALA A 30 21.04 -6.56 -3.76
CA ALA A 30 20.35 -7.14 -4.91
C ALA A 30 18.91 -6.62 -4.88
N GLY A 31 18.54 -5.85 -5.91
CA GLY A 31 17.16 -5.44 -6.07
C GLY A 31 16.28 -6.69 -5.95
N PRO A 32 15.04 -6.56 -5.45
CA PRO A 32 14.11 -7.68 -5.49
C PRO A 32 14.18 -8.27 -6.90
N ASN A 33 14.46 -9.57 -7.00
CA ASN A 33 14.45 -10.23 -8.30
C ASN A 33 13.10 -9.89 -8.93
N ASP A 34 13.11 -9.12 -10.02
CA ASP A 34 11.89 -8.74 -10.75
C ASP A 34 11.27 -9.95 -11.47
N ASP A 35 11.91 -11.12 -11.38
CA ASP A 35 11.34 -12.38 -11.81
C ASP A 35 10.16 -12.75 -10.89
N PRO A 36 8.96 -12.95 -11.45
CA PRO A 36 7.83 -13.53 -10.73
C PRO A 36 8.28 -14.77 -9.96
N PRO A 37 7.90 -14.96 -8.69
CA PRO A 37 8.05 -16.27 -8.08
C PRO A 37 7.30 -17.26 -8.97
N SER A 38 8.02 -18.26 -9.49
CA SER A 38 7.53 -19.17 -10.56
C SER A 38 6.27 -19.96 -10.21
N ASN A 39 5.78 -19.85 -8.97
CA ASN A 39 4.65 -20.55 -8.39
C ASN A 39 3.49 -19.63 -7.98
N VAL A 40 3.52 -18.33 -8.28
CA VAL A 40 2.40 -17.43 -7.98
C VAL A 40 1.45 -17.29 -9.17
N ASP A 41 0.16 -17.53 -8.91
CA ASP A 41 -0.90 -17.35 -9.90
C ASP A 41 -1.31 -15.88 -10.03
N VAL A 42 -0.59 -15.16 -10.89
CA VAL A 42 -0.87 -13.74 -11.19
C VAL A 42 -2.25 -13.54 -11.84
N THR A 43 -2.78 -14.56 -12.53
CA THR A 43 -4.14 -14.49 -13.10
C THR A 43 -5.17 -14.41 -11.98
N ALA A 44 -5.08 -15.28 -10.97
CA ALA A 44 -5.98 -15.27 -9.82
C ALA A 44 -5.90 -13.96 -9.02
N ILE A 45 -4.71 -13.37 -8.88
CA ILE A 45 -4.53 -12.05 -8.25
C ILE A 45 -5.31 -10.98 -9.04
N ASN A 46 -5.15 -10.96 -10.37
CA ASN A 46 -5.82 -9.99 -11.24
C ASN A 46 -7.34 -10.16 -11.24
N GLU A 47 -7.84 -11.40 -11.19
CA GLU A 47 -9.27 -11.69 -11.00
C GLU A 47 -9.78 -11.16 -9.66
N GLY A 48 -9.01 -11.31 -8.58
CA GLY A 48 -9.31 -10.70 -7.29
C GLY A 48 -9.41 -9.17 -7.38
N ALA A 49 -8.47 -8.54 -8.08
CA ALA A 49 -8.47 -7.09 -8.27
C ALA A 49 -9.65 -6.61 -9.13
N GLN A 50 -10.04 -7.40 -10.15
CA GLN A 50 -11.22 -7.11 -10.97
C GLN A 50 -12.51 -7.18 -10.13
N LYS A 51 -12.63 -8.16 -9.22
CA LYS A 51 -13.79 -8.23 -8.29
C LYS A 51 -13.89 -6.98 -7.41
N VAL A 52 -12.77 -6.35 -7.05
CA VAL A 52 -12.80 -5.07 -6.35
C VAL A 52 -13.42 -3.98 -7.23
N GLU A 53 -12.99 -3.85 -8.49
CA GLU A 53 -13.60 -2.88 -9.41
C GLU A 53 -15.11 -3.07 -9.54
N GLU A 54 -15.53 -4.32 -9.76
CA GLU A 54 -16.92 -4.68 -9.95
C GLU A 54 -17.75 -4.38 -8.69
N ALA A 55 -17.25 -4.75 -7.51
CA ALA A 55 -17.92 -4.47 -6.24
C ALA A 55 -18.07 -2.96 -6.01
N PHE A 56 -17.00 -2.17 -6.16
CA PHE A 56 -17.08 -0.72 -5.97
C PHE A 56 -17.93 -0.02 -7.04
N ALA A 57 -18.02 -0.56 -8.24
CA ALA A 57 -18.90 -0.03 -9.29
C ALA A 57 -20.38 -0.14 -8.95
N THR A 58 -20.77 -1.06 -8.06
CA THR A 58 -22.16 -1.20 -7.60
C THR A 58 -22.61 -0.08 -6.65
N ALA A 59 -21.66 0.62 -5.99
CA ALA A 59 -21.94 1.55 -4.89
C ALA A 59 -22.77 0.94 -3.74
N ASP A 60 -22.70 -0.38 -3.58
CA ASP A 60 -23.39 -1.16 -2.55
C ASP A 60 -22.38 -1.59 -1.47
N PRO A 61 -22.49 -1.04 -0.24
CA PRO A 61 -21.60 -1.37 0.89
C PRO A 61 -21.53 -2.87 1.20
N GLN A 62 -22.66 -3.59 1.06
CA GLN A 62 -22.72 -5.02 1.32
C GLN A 62 -21.94 -5.79 0.25
N LYS A 63 -22.01 -5.38 -1.01
CA LYS A 63 -21.20 -5.96 -2.10
C LYS A 63 -19.71 -5.69 -1.93
N VAL A 64 -19.34 -4.50 -1.48
CA VAL A 64 -17.94 -4.18 -1.14
C VAL A 64 -17.48 -5.01 0.05
N ALA A 65 -18.32 -5.17 1.09
CA ALA A 65 -17.98 -5.98 2.24
C ALA A 65 -17.73 -7.45 1.89
N GLU A 66 -18.38 -8.03 0.86
CA GLU A 66 -18.14 -9.41 0.42
C GLU A 66 -16.70 -9.66 -0.09
N ILE A 67 -16.05 -8.63 -0.65
CA ILE A 67 -14.71 -8.74 -1.24
C ILE A 67 -13.57 -8.35 -0.28
N LEU A 68 -13.89 -7.92 0.93
CA LEU A 68 -12.90 -7.56 1.96
C LEU A 68 -12.40 -8.80 2.71
N THR A 69 -11.18 -8.74 3.25
CA THR A 69 -10.76 -9.69 4.31
C THR A 69 -11.60 -9.46 5.57
N GLU A 70 -11.68 -10.44 6.47
CA GLU A 70 -12.48 -10.28 7.70
C GLU A 70 -11.99 -9.11 8.57
N GLU A 71 -10.68 -8.89 8.64
CA GLU A 71 -10.08 -7.75 9.35
C GLU A 71 -10.45 -6.42 8.68
N ALA A 72 -10.41 -6.36 7.35
CA ALA A 72 -10.79 -5.17 6.61
C ALA A 72 -12.28 -4.88 6.74
N LYS A 73 -13.16 -5.90 6.75
CA LYS A 73 -14.59 -5.72 7.03
C LYS A 73 -14.81 -5.08 8.38
N ALA A 74 -14.12 -5.56 9.42
CA ALA A 74 -14.23 -4.99 10.76
C ALA A 74 -13.71 -3.55 10.82
N PHE A 75 -12.64 -3.24 10.10
CA PHE A 75 -12.04 -1.90 10.07
C PHE A 75 -12.92 -0.88 9.32
N TYR A 76 -13.43 -1.25 8.13
CA TYR A 76 -14.16 -0.35 7.25
C TYR A 76 -15.68 -0.35 7.48
N ALA A 77 -16.21 -1.12 8.43
CA ALA A 77 -17.65 -1.31 8.63
C ALA A 77 -18.45 0.00 8.70
N GLU A 78 -17.96 0.98 9.46
CA GLU A 78 -18.64 2.28 9.62
C GLU A 78 -18.44 3.20 8.40
N GLU A 79 -17.32 3.07 7.70
CA GLU A 79 -16.94 3.96 6.61
C GLU A 79 -17.65 3.60 5.30
N LEU A 80 -17.91 2.31 5.05
CA LEU A 80 -18.52 1.85 3.79
C LEU A 80 -19.89 2.50 3.53
N ASP A 81 -20.71 2.66 4.57
CA ASP A 81 -22.03 3.33 4.45
C ASP A 81 -21.89 4.82 4.12
N GLY A 82 -20.77 5.45 4.49
CA GLY A 82 -20.53 6.88 4.29
C GLY A 82 -19.85 7.25 2.96
N ILE A 83 -19.39 6.26 2.18
CA ILE A 83 -18.58 6.51 0.97
C ILE A 83 -19.26 6.09 -0.34
N GLN A 84 -20.54 5.73 -0.33
CA GLN A 84 -21.26 5.24 -1.52
C GLN A 84 -21.08 6.15 -2.75
N ASP A 85 -21.22 7.47 -2.57
CA ASP A 85 -21.04 8.47 -3.63
C ASP A 85 -19.63 8.46 -4.25
N ARG A 86 -18.63 7.97 -3.51
CA ARG A 86 -17.23 7.91 -3.93
C ARG A 86 -16.85 6.54 -4.47
N MET A 87 -17.60 5.48 -4.19
CA MET A 87 -17.27 4.11 -4.63
C MET A 87 -17.20 4.00 -6.16
N ALA A 88 -18.18 4.57 -6.86
CA ALA A 88 -18.23 4.53 -8.33
C ALA A 88 -17.14 5.42 -8.99
N ALA A 89 -16.64 6.43 -8.29
CA ALA A 89 -15.48 7.20 -8.74
C ALA A 89 -14.19 6.39 -8.54
N PHE A 90 -14.06 5.78 -7.36
CA PHE A 90 -12.94 4.91 -7.03
C PHE A 90 -12.81 3.73 -8.00
N SER A 91 -13.91 3.04 -8.36
CA SER A 91 -13.86 1.91 -9.31
C SER A 91 -13.27 2.29 -10.67
N LYS A 92 -13.50 3.51 -11.16
CA LYS A 92 -12.92 4.03 -12.40
C LYS A 92 -11.44 4.33 -12.25
N VAL A 93 -11.02 4.86 -11.10
CA VAL A 93 -9.61 5.17 -10.83
C VAL A 93 -8.78 3.89 -10.79
N ILE A 94 -9.25 2.85 -10.08
CA ILE A 94 -8.47 1.61 -9.90
C ILE A 94 -8.37 0.75 -11.16
N GLN A 95 -9.09 1.07 -12.25
CA GLN A 95 -8.84 0.49 -13.58
C GLN A 95 -7.44 0.84 -14.12
N THR A 96 -6.83 1.91 -13.64
CA THR A 96 -5.48 2.35 -14.04
C THR A 96 -4.37 1.68 -13.24
N ARG A 97 -4.73 0.74 -12.35
CA ARG A 97 -3.78 0.14 -11.42
C ARG A 97 -2.69 -0.65 -12.13
N THR A 98 -1.53 -0.71 -11.49
CA THR A 98 -0.38 -1.50 -11.93
C THR A 98 0.06 -2.39 -10.77
N LEU A 99 0.20 -3.70 -11.00
CA LEU A 99 0.73 -4.63 -10.01
C LEU A 99 2.21 -4.27 -9.72
N LYS A 100 2.56 -4.07 -8.45
CA LYS A 100 3.89 -3.61 -8.02
C LYS A 100 4.71 -4.70 -7.33
N THR A 101 4.09 -5.40 -6.39
CA THR A 101 4.73 -6.49 -5.68
C THR A 101 3.70 -7.56 -5.38
N TYR A 102 4.13 -8.80 -5.33
CA TYR A 102 3.27 -9.92 -4.98
C TYR A 102 4.11 -11.09 -4.47
N SER A 103 3.45 -11.92 -3.69
CA SER A 103 3.95 -13.19 -3.16
C SER A 103 2.82 -14.21 -3.23
N GLU A 104 3.03 -15.39 -2.64
CA GLU A 104 2.01 -16.44 -2.54
C GLU A 104 0.75 -16.01 -1.78
N TYR A 105 0.83 -15.00 -0.91
CA TYR A 105 -0.28 -14.61 -0.02
C TYR A 105 -0.64 -13.13 -0.05
N TYR A 106 0.11 -12.31 -0.79
CA TYR A 106 0.02 -10.86 -0.77
C TYR A 106 0.19 -10.30 -2.17
N ALA A 107 -0.58 -9.27 -2.52
CA ALA A 107 -0.38 -8.52 -3.75
C ALA A 107 -0.69 -7.04 -3.53
N GLU A 108 0.15 -6.17 -4.07
CA GLU A 108 -0.04 -4.73 -4.00
C GLU A 108 -0.03 -4.13 -5.40
N TYR A 109 -1.07 -3.35 -5.66
CA TYR A 109 -1.22 -2.53 -6.84
C TYR A 109 -1.00 -1.07 -6.48
N SER A 110 -0.42 -0.29 -7.39
CA SER A 110 -0.46 1.18 -7.33
C SER A 110 -1.47 1.73 -8.32
N TYR A 111 -2.13 2.83 -7.99
CA TYR A 111 -2.93 3.63 -8.93
C TYR A 111 -2.74 5.12 -8.64
N THR A 112 -3.12 5.98 -9.59
CA THR A 112 -2.99 7.43 -9.43
C THR A 112 -4.38 8.06 -9.42
N ASP A 113 -4.65 8.91 -8.42
CA ASP A 113 -5.83 9.75 -8.36
C ASP A 113 -5.42 11.20 -8.08
N ASN A 114 -5.94 12.14 -8.87
CA ASN A 114 -5.63 13.58 -8.73
C ASN A 114 -4.12 13.90 -8.60
N GLY A 115 -3.28 13.18 -9.35
CA GLY A 115 -1.82 13.36 -9.36
C GLY A 115 -1.07 12.74 -8.17
N SER A 116 -1.79 12.13 -7.23
CA SER A 116 -1.22 11.41 -6.09
C SER A 116 -1.24 9.90 -6.34
N SER A 117 -0.17 9.21 -5.96
CA SER A 117 -0.09 7.75 -6.04
C SER A 117 -0.62 7.13 -4.76
N TYR A 118 -1.43 6.09 -4.91
CA TYR A 118 -2.02 5.30 -3.83
C TYR A 118 -1.77 3.82 -4.09
N THR A 119 -2.09 2.99 -3.09
CA THR A 119 -1.92 1.55 -3.17
C THR A 119 -3.20 0.82 -2.78
N LEU A 120 -3.50 -0.24 -3.52
CA LEU A 120 -4.54 -1.20 -3.19
C LEU A 120 -3.88 -2.54 -2.90
N THR A 121 -4.27 -3.19 -1.81
CA THR A 121 -3.62 -4.42 -1.34
C THR A 121 -4.62 -5.57 -1.25
N LEU A 122 -4.29 -6.69 -1.86
CA LEU A 122 -5.02 -7.95 -1.75
C LEU A 122 -4.23 -8.97 -0.91
N ALA A 123 -4.95 -9.83 -0.21
CA ALA A 123 -4.41 -10.98 0.47
C ALA A 123 -5.14 -12.26 0.03
N LEU A 124 -4.39 -13.35 -0.14
CA LEU A 124 -4.97 -14.67 -0.34
C LEU A 124 -5.63 -15.13 0.96
N GLN A 125 -6.85 -15.63 0.89
CA GLN A 125 -7.60 -16.13 2.03
C GLN A 125 -7.61 -17.67 2.04
N GLU A 126 -7.99 -18.27 3.18
CA GLU A 126 -8.05 -19.73 3.33
C GLU A 126 -8.99 -20.41 2.33
N ASP A 127 -10.00 -19.68 1.82
CA ASP A 127 -10.93 -20.13 0.79
C ASP A 127 -10.33 -20.08 -0.64
N GLY A 128 -9.07 -19.67 -0.77
CA GLY A 128 -8.37 -19.52 -2.05
C GLY A 128 -8.72 -18.23 -2.81
N ALA A 129 -9.57 -17.35 -2.25
CA ALA A 129 -9.89 -16.08 -2.88
C ALA A 129 -8.88 -14.99 -2.50
N TRP A 130 -8.51 -14.17 -3.48
CA TRP A 130 -7.80 -12.92 -3.26
C TRP A 130 -8.81 -11.84 -2.85
N LYS A 131 -8.72 -11.38 -1.59
CA LYS A 131 -9.64 -10.38 -1.02
C LYS A 131 -8.91 -9.09 -0.67
N LEU A 132 -9.65 -7.99 -0.71
CA LEU A 132 -9.16 -6.65 -0.46
C LEU A 132 -8.88 -6.43 1.02
N MET A 133 -7.64 -6.08 1.34
CA MET A 133 -7.19 -5.82 2.70
C MET A 133 -7.10 -4.31 2.97
N ARG A 134 -6.74 -3.50 1.96
CA ARG A 134 -6.55 -2.05 2.10
C ARG A 134 -6.73 -1.32 0.76
N PHE A 135 -7.31 -0.12 0.81
CA PHE A 135 -7.46 0.82 -0.30
C PHE A 135 -7.55 2.28 0.22
#